data_AF-A0A2T7TNZ3-F1
#
_entry.id   AF-A0A2T7TNZ3-F1
#
_cell.length_a   1.000
_cell.length_b   1.000
_cell.length_c   1.000
_cell.angle_alpha   90.00
_cell.angle_beta   90.00
_cell.angle_gamma   90.00
#
_symmetry.space_group_name_H-M   'P 1'
#
loop_
_entity.id
_entity.type
_entity.pdbx_description
1 polymer ?
#
loop_
_entity_poly.entity_id
_entity_poly.type
_entity_poly.pdbx_seq_one_letter_code
_entity_poly.pdbx_strand_id
1 'polypeptide(L)'
;MTTAASGVSLFREFPGNAMIAVLKAYRVVISPLYGQVCRFFPSCSAYALEAVTVHGAVKGGSLAVRRICRCHPWNDGGVDHVPAGGRSFPDGKIPKIVVLNHPVIPADDESRSAA
;
A
#
# COMPACT_ATOMS: atom_id res chain seq x y z
N MET A 1 -19.98 15.15 32.36
CA MET A 1 -19.40 13.83 32.06
C MET A 1 -18.50 13.97 30.85
N THR A 2 -17.31 13.41 30.98
CA THR A 2 -16.05 13.63 30.25
C THR A 2 -16.09 13.24 28.77
N THR A 3 -15.49 14.03 27.86
CA THR A 3 -14.56 13.47 26.85
C THR A 3 -13.59 14.54 26.33
N ALA A 4 -12.37 14.53 26.88
CA ALA A 4 -11.20 15.12 26.26
C ALA A 4 -10.72 14.16 25.15
N ALA A 5 -10.88 14.53 23.88
CA ALA A 5 -10.39 13.71 22.76
C ALA A 5 -9.89 14.53 21.55
N SER A 6 -9.41 15.77 21.75
CA SER A 6 -9.06 16.66 20.63
C SER A 6 -7.57 16.98 20.47
N GLY A 7 -6.69 16.48 21.34
CA GLY A 7 -5.25 16.76 21.25
C GLY A 7 -4.40 15.65 20.60
N VAL A 8 -4.75 14.39 20.81
CA VAL A 8 -3.86 13.25 20.49
C VAL A 8 -4.05 12.71 19.06
N SER A 9 -5.21 12.92 18.44
CA SER A 9 -5.53 12.37 17.11
C SER A 9 -4.73 13.08 15.99
N LEU A 10 -4.63 14.40 16.04
CA LEU A 10 -3.88 15.19 15.05
C LEU A 10 -2.39 14.82 15.01
N PHE A 11 -1.72 14.69 16.16
CA PHE A 11 -0.29 14.34 16.21
C PHE A 11 -0.01 12.87 15.85
N ARG A 12 -0.97 11.97 16.08
CA ARG A 12 -0.83 10.55 15.74
C ARG A 12 -1.11 10.26 14.26
N GLU A 13 -1.90 11.10 13.59
CA GLU A 13 -2.25 10.96 12.17
C GLU A 13 -1.30 11.74 11.23
N PHE A 14 -0.73 12.85 11.71
CA PHE A 14 0.28 13.65 11.00
C PHE A 14 1.44 12.84 10.39
N PRO A 15 2.10 11.90 11.11
CA PRO A 15 3.20 11.13 10.53
C PRO A 15 2.74 10.21 9.39
N GLY A 16 1.49 9.73 9.43
CA GLY A 16 0.93 8.89 8.36
C GLY A 16 0.74 9.67 7.06
N ASN A 17 0.14 10.85 7.14
CA ASN A 17 -0.15 11.68 5.97
C ASN A 17 1.14 12.23 5.34
N ALA A 18 2.12 12.62 6.16
CA ALA A 18 3.44 13.03 5.68
C ALA A 18 4.14 11.89 4.93
N MET A 19 4.15 10.68 5.50
CA MET A 19 4.74 9.50 4.87
C MET A 19 4.05 9.16 3.53
N ILE A 20 2.71 9.26 3.47
CA ILE A 20 1.94 9.08 2.23
C ILE A 20 2.35 10.11 1.17
N ALA A 21 2.53 11.38 1.55
CA ALA A 21 2.96 12.43 0.63
C ALA A 21 4.36 12.15 0.06
N VAL A 22 5.30 11.73 0.91
CA VAL A 22 6.66 11.33 0.48
C VAL A 22 6.59 10.13 -0.48
N LEU A 23 5.82 9.10 -0.14
CA LEU A 23 5.67 7.92 -1.01
C LEU A 23 5.02 8.24 -2.36
N LYS A 24 4.06 9.17 -2.39
CA LYS A 24 3.48 9.68 -3.64
C LYS A 24 4.51 10.45 -4.47
N ALA A 25 5.26 11.37 -3.84
CA ALA A 25 6.32 12.11 -4.52
C ALA A 25 7.40 11.19 -5.09
N TYR A 26 7.85 10.20 -4.30
CA TYR A 26 8.78 9.17 -4.73
C TYR A 26 8.26 8.41 -5.96
N ARG A 27 6.98 8.02 -5.97
CA ARG A 27 6.38 7.31 -7.11
C ARG A 27 6.27 8.15 -8.37
N VAL A 28 6.08 9.46 -8.25
CA VAL A 28 6.00 10.37 -9.40
C VAL A 28 7.38 10.70 -9.95
N VAL A 29 8.36 10.93 -9.08
CA VAL A 29 9.69 11.42 -9.49
C VAL A 29 10.68 10.28 -9.74
N ILE A 30 10.73 9.29 -8.85
CA ILE A 30 11.80 8.26 -8.85
C ILE A 30 11.34 6.98 -9.55
N SER A 31 10.10 6.54 -9.35
CA SER A 31 9.63 5.27 -9.94
C SER A 31 9.73 5.21 -11.48
N PRO A 32 9.50 6.29 -12.25
CA PRO A 32 9.68 6.24 -13.70
C PRO A 32 11.14 6.05 -14.13
N LEU A 33 12.08 6.52 -13.32
CA LEU A 33 13.52 6.44 -13.61
C LEU A 33 14.09 5.05 -13.29
N TYR A 34 13.47 4.33 -12.36
CA TYR A 34 14.01 3.07 -11.82
C TYR A 34 13.39 1.81 -12.45
N GLY A 35 12.23 1.93 -13.11
CA GLY A 35 11.56 0.80 -13.78
C GLY A 35 10.97 -0.26 -12.83
N GLN A 36 10.57 -1.40 -13.40
CA GLN A 36 9.92 -2.50 -12.70
C GLN A 36 10.95 -3.51 -12.15
N VAL A 37 11.66 -3.12 -11.10
CA VAL A 37 12.64 -3.99 -10.43
C VAL A 37 12.05 -4.82 -9.31
N CYS A 38 10.77 -4.65 -8.97
CA CYS A 38 10.18 -5.38 -7.86
C CYS A 38 9.87 -6.82 -8.26
N ARG A 39 10.22 -7.76 -7.39
CA ARG A 39 9.94 -9.20 -7.57
C ARG A 39 8.52 -9.58 -7.21
N PHE A 40 7.87 -8.76 -6.39
CA PHE A 40 6.49 -8.99 -6.00
C PHE A 40 5.53 -7.99 -6.64
N PHE A 41 4.30 -8.44 -6.85
CA PHE A 41 3.14 -7.62 -7.14
C PHE A 41 2.26 -7.44 -5.89
N PRO A 42 1.75 -6.24 -5.58
CA PRO A 42 2.14 -4.95 -6.17
C PRO A 42 3.60 -4.59 -5.86
N SER A 43 4.16 -3.63 -6.61
CA SER A 43 5.56 -3.19 -6.43
C SER A 43 5.82 -2.68 -5.01
N CYS A 44 7.07 -2.72 -4.54
CA CYS A 44 7.42 -2.34 -3.15
C CYS A 44 6.93 -0.94 -2.77
N SER A 45 7.00 0.03 -3.69
CA SER A 45 6.51 1.39 -3.45
C SER A 45 4.98 1.48 -3.44
N ALA A 46 4.29 0.65 -4.24
CA ALA A 46 2.83 0.55 -4.25
C ALA A 46 2.32 -0.13 -2.97
N TYR A 47 2.98 -1.22 -2.56
CA TYR A 47 2.73 -1.92 -1.31
C TYR A 47 2.95 -0.99 -0.12
N ALA A 48 4.05 -0.24 -0.09
CA ALA A 48 4.34 0.71 0.99
C ALA A 48 3.27 1.81 1.10
N LEU A 49 2.86 2.38 -0.04
CA LEU A 49 1.84 3.42 -0.07
C LEU A 49 0.50 2.89 0.46
N GLU A 50 0.09 1.70 0.04
CA GLU A 50 -1.13 1.07 0.54
C GLU A 50 -1.02 0.70 2.02
N ALA A 51 0.10 0.08 2.44
CA ALA A 51 0.30 -0.34 3.83
C ALA A 51 0.21 0.83 4.80
N VAL A 52 0.82 1.98 4.48
CA VAL A 52 0.71 3.20 5.30
C VAL A 52 -0.70 3.80 5.23
N THR A 53 -1.38 3.69 4.08
CA THR A 53 -2.76 4.16 3.89
C THR A 53 -3.76 3.34 4.72
N VAL A 54 -3.55 2.03 4.88
CA VAL A 54 -4.47 1.11 5.56
C VAL A 54 -4.11 0.90 7.04
N HIS A 55 -2.82 0.91 7.40
CA HIS A 55 -2.34 0.62 8.77
C HIS A 55 -1.71 1.81 9.50
N GLY A 56 -1.49 2.94 8.83
CA GLY A 56 -0.80 4.11 9.39
C GLY A 56 0.74 4.00 9.36
N ALA A 57 1.44 5.04 9.82
CA ALA A 57 2.89 5.16 9.68
C ALA A 57 3.69 4.01 10.31
N VAL A 58 3.34 3.62 11.56
CA VAL A 58 4.12 2.63 12.31
C VAL A 58 3.93 1.21 11.75
N LYS A 59 2.68 0.72 11.75
CA LYS A 59 2.38 -0.64 11.27
C LYS A 59 2.52 -0.76 9.75
N GLY A 60 2.11 0.27 8.99
CA GLY A 60 2.31 0.30 7.55
C GLY A 60 3.78 0.40 7.16
N GLY A 61 4.57 1.19 7.89
CA GLY A 61 6.01 1.30 7.71
C GLY A 61 6.74 -0.01 7.99
N SER A 62 6.40 -0.72 9.07
CA SER A 62 7.03 -2.02 9.36
C SER A 62 6.71 -3.09 8.31
N LEU A 63 5.49 -3.11 7.77
CA LEU A 63 5.12 -3.97 6.64
C LEU A 63 5.92 -3.62 5.38
N ALA A 64 6.05 -2.32 5.07
CA ALA A 64 6.82 -1.84 3.92
C ALA A 64 8.31 -2.25 4.02
N VAL A 65 8.94 -2.05 5.18
CA VAL A 65 10.34 -2.43 5.42
C VAL A 65 10.52 -3.93 5.25
N ARG A 66 9.66 -4.76 5.89
CA ARG A 66 9.69 -6.22 5.73
C ARG A 66 9.56 -6.65 4.27
N ARG A 67 8.73 -5.97 3.48
CA ARG A 67 8.57 -6.27 2.05
C ARG A 67 9.81 -5.90 1.24
N ILE A 68 10.44 -4.75 1.52
CA ILE A 68 11.70 -4.36 0.86
C ILE A 68 12.80 -5.37 1.17
N CYS A 69 12.95 -5.79 2.43
CA CYS A 69 13.95 -6.79 2.82
C CYS A 69 13.77 -8.14 2.10
N ARG A 70 12.52 -8.54 1.81
CA ARG A 70 12.22 -9.76 1.04
C ARG A 70 12.42 -9.58 -0.46
N CYS A 71 12.36 -8.35 -0.98
CA CYS A 71 12.43 -8.06 -2.41
C CYS A 71 13.88 -7.97 -2.90
N HIS A 72 14.56 -9.11 -2.98
CA HIS A 72 15.91 -9.24 -3.53
C HIS A 72 15.95 -10.21 -4.73
N PRO A 73 17.04 -10.24 -5.54
CA PRO A 73 17.12 -11.05 -6.75
C PRO A 73 16.96 -12.56 -6.56
N TRP A 74 17.38 -13.09 -5.40
CA TRP A 74 17.23 -14.51 -5.05
C TRP A 74 15.87 -14.89 -4.44
N ASN A 75 14.84 -14.07 -4.64
CA ASN A 75 13.48 -14.39 -4.22
C ASN A 75 12.62 -14.57 -5.47
N ASP A 76 11.92 -15.69 -5.56
CA ASP A 76 11.04 -16.03 -6.69
C ASP A 76 9.93 -14.97 -6.89
N GLY A 77 9.58 -14.24 -5.84
CA GLY A 77 8.61 -13.16 -5.92
C GLY A 77 7.17 -13.67 -5.89
N GLY A 78 6.28 -12.98 -6.61
CA GLY A 78 4.86 -13.35 -6.72
C GLY A 78 3.88 -12.31 -6.18
N VAL A 79 2.63 -12.72 -5.98
CA VAL A 79 1.57 -11.82 -5.51
C VAL A 79 1.52 -11.83 -3.98
N ASP A 80 1.78 -10.68 -3.37
CA ASP A 80 1.71 -10.53 -1.92
C ASP A 80 1.06 -9.17 -1.60
N HIS A 81 -0.22 -9.22 -1.28
CA HIS A 81 -1.04 -8.05 -0.98
C HIS A 81 -0.83 -7.56 0.44
N VAL A 82 -1.17 -6.29 0.69
CA VAL A 82 -1.21 -5.76 2.05
C VAL A 82 -2.30 -6.49 2.84
N PRO A 83 -2.02 -7.01 4.05
CA PRO A 83 -3.05 -7.62 4.88
C PRO A 83 -4.14 -6.60 5.25
N ALA A 84 -5.37 -7.06 5.46
CA ALA A 84 -6.47 -6.19 5.87
C ALA A 84 -6.12 -5.41 7.15
N GLY A 85 -6.37 -4.10 7.15
CA GLY A 85 -6.19 -3.24 8.32
C GLY A 85 -7.51 -2.74 8.89
N GLY A 86 -7.43 -2.07 10.04
CA GLY A 86 -8.61 -1.59 10.77
C GLY A 86 -9.14 -0.23 10.34
N ARG A 87 -8.56 0.41 9.31
CA ARG A 87 -9.11 1.67 8.77
C ARG A 87 -10.27 1.35 7.84
N SER A 88 -11.46 1.86 8.17
CA SER A 88 -12.59 1.94 7.25
C SER A 88 -12.50 3.22 6.42
N PHE A 89 -12.91 3.13 5.16
CA PHE A 89 -13.06 4.28 4.28
C PHE A 89 -14.55 4.49 4.00
N PRO A 90 -15.04 5.74 3.93
CA PRO A 90 -16.41 6.01 3.51
C PRO A 90 -16.67 5.48 2.10
N ASP A 91 -17.90 5.03 1.84
CA ASP A 91 -18.32 4.58 0.51
C ASP A 91 -18.05 5.67 -0.55
N GLY A 92 -17.49 5.25 -1.70
CA GLY A 92 -17.09 6.16 -2.77
C GLY A 92 -15.82 6.99 -2.50
N LYS A 93 -15.18 6.87 -1.32
CA LYS A 93 -13.91 7.55 -0.97
C LYS A 93 -12.76 6.58 -0.72
N ILE A 94 -12.80 5.40 -1.34
CA ILE A 94 -11.72 4.42 -1.23
C ILE A 94 -10.46 4.99 -1.90
N PRO A 95 -9.29 4.96 -1.23
CA PRO A 95 -8.06 5.44 -1.83
C PRO A 95 -7.74 4.66 -3.12
N LYS A 96 -7.45 5.39 -4.20
CA LYS A 96 -7.12 4.79 -5.50
C LYS A 96 -6.03 3.73 -5.42
N ILE A 97 -5.03 3.89 -4.54
CA ILE A 97 -3.95 2.89 -4.39
C ILE A 97 -4.47 1.53 -3.91
N VAL A 98 -5.49 1.51 -3.05
CA VAL A 98 -6.11 0.25 -2.58
C VAL A 98 -6.80 -0.44 -3.75
N VAL A 99 -7.54 0.30 -4.57
CA VAL A 99 -8.21 -0.27 -5.76
C VAL A 99 -7.19 -0.77 -6.80
N LEU A 100 -6.13 0.01 -7.05
CA LEU A 100 -5.12 -0.34 -8.05
C LEU A 100 -4.30 -1.58 -7.67
N ASN A 101 -4.05 -1.80 -6.38
CA ASN A 101 -3.28 -2.95 -5.91
C ASN A 101 -4.14 -4.22 -5.78
N HIS A 102 -5.47 -4.08 -5.83
CA HIS A 102 -6.45 -5.17 -5.76
C HIS A 102 -7.44 -5.04 -6.92
N PRO A 103 -6.98 -5.16 -8.19
CA PRO A 103 -7.86 -5.05 -9.32
C PRO A 103 -8.90 -6.18 -9.27
N VAL A 104 -10.18 -5.83 -9.40
CA VAL A 104 -11.23 -6.81 -9.66
C VAL A 104 -11.04 -7.25 -11.10
N ILE A 105 -10.45 -8.42 -11.30
CA ILE A 105 -10.38 -9.05 -12.63
C ILE A 105 -11.78 -9.64 -12.87
N PRO A 106 -12.57 -9.10 -13.81
CA PRO A 106 -13.83 -9.73 -14.20
C PRO A 106 -13.49 -11.14 -14.68
N ALA A 107 -14.29 -12.14 -14.29
CA ALA A 107 -14.18 -13.45 -14.91
C ALA A 107 -14.58 -13.28 -16.38
N ASP A 108 -13.62 -13.24 -17.28
CA ASP A 108 -13.86 -13.34 -18.70
C ASP A 108 -14.00 -14.82 -19.06
N ASP A 109 -15.04 -15.17 -19.81
CA ASP A 109 -15.27 -16.53 -20.32
C ASP A 109 -14.13 -17.04 -21.24
N GLU A 110 -13.13 -16.20 -21.55
CA GLU A 110 -11.91 -16.50 -22.32
C GLU A 110 -10.70 -16.94 -21.47
N SER A 111 -10.76 -16.92 -20.13
CA SER A 111 -9.67 -17.43 -19.30
C SER A 111 -9.61 -18.96 -19.23
N ARG A 112 -10.49 -19.67 -19.96
CA ARG A 112 -10.47 -21.13 -20.08
C ARG A 112 -9.44 -21.56 -21.12
N SER A 113 -8.44 -22.31 -20.64
CA SER A 113 -7.37 -23.00 -21.39
C SER A 113 -6.02 -22.28 -21.47
N ALA A 114 -5.39 -22.08 -20.32
CA ALA A 114 -3.96 -22.40 -20.24
C ALA A 114 -3.86 -23.93 -20.30
N ALA A 115 -3.47 -24.44 -21.47
CA ALA A 115 -3.21 -25.85 -21.75
C ALA A 115 -2.04 -26.41 -20.93
#